data_AF-A0A929A7T8-F1
#
_entry.id   AF-A0A929A7T8-F1
#
_cell.length_a   1.000
_cell.length_b   1.000
_cell.length_c   1.000
_cell.angle_alpha   90.00
_cell.angle_beta   90.00
_cell.angle_gamma   90.00
#
_symmetry.space_group_name_H-M   'P 1'
#
loop_
_entity.id
_entity.type
_entity.pdbx_description
1 polymer ?
#
loop_
_entity_poly.entity_id
_entity_poly.type
_entity_poly.pdbx_seq_one_letter_code
_entity_poly.pdbx_strand_id
1 'polypeptide(L)'
;MSRLNDRAYDILAAEVHRLCQNPGDSIRADIVLERLSRFRQANGAPLSMDEMRSAVTDILPNFSERVLQRAANANRPSVLPNLGCLGVSIIGAGLTAGIVWLLNLPYPMIRQPVSRTMPIVLLPSYMKMDHDYRRAVALVEQADQLVNSATSAADIELGAERVAQAQAHLDDLPVWFLGYYPRAYCGMFGCSWRFTFDEYEQARRLIGRTEAVVFQESNALTFLETGTQAVEAAKQAYADATMDAQRQQAIASWQTGMDQLHEVPPQTLAGRMAATRLTAFERDYTDVTGILAGGDRTNTLISAAQSFAMSAAEQGQSAPHPATTWARIAELWKEAIARLEQVPSDHTGYRRAQELLAEYRTNLGIIEERLVQEQESVRAMDIANEKTNRLLAQSDSMSPNQVASQLQSIINDLNKVQRDTTVYNEAQTMLESANNKLQDIGI
;
A
#
# COMPACT_ATOMS: atom_id res chain seq x y z
N MET A 1 49.29 -29.79 45.77
CA MET A 1 48.65 -28.95 46.81
C MET A 1 47.41 -29.69 47.26
N SER A 2 47.20 -29.85 48.57
CA SER A 2 45.99 -30.50 49.06
C SER A 2 44.75 -29.71 48.60
N ARG A 3 43.67 -30.42 48.29
CA ARG A 3 42.40 -29.76 47.94
C ARG A 3 41.83 -29.01 49.14
N LEU A 4 42.09 -29.47 50.36
CA LEU A 4 41.77 -28.78 51.61
C LEU A 4 43.05 -28.59 52.43
N ASN A 5 43.44 -27.35 52.71
CA ASN A 5 44.62 -27.08 53.55
C ASN A 5 44.30 -27.28 55.04
N ASP A 6 45.35 -27.44 55.86
CA ASP A 6 45.21 -27.77 57.28
C ASP A 6 44.39 -26.72 58.04
N ARG A 7 44.60 -25.44 57.72
CA ARG A 7 43.88 -24.33 58.36
C ARG A 7 42.38 -24.36 58.06
N ALA A 8 41.99 -24.67 56.83
CA ALA A 8 40.59 -24.80 56.45
C ALA A 8 39.96 -26.06 57.04
N TYR A 9 40.72 -27.16 57.12
CA TYR A 9 40.31 -28.38 57.80
C TYR A 9 40.02 -28.14 59.29
N ASP A 10 40.91 -27.46 60.00
CA ASP A 10 40.75 -27.19 61.44
C ASP A 10 39.49 -26.35 61.75
N ILE A 11 39.19 -25.36 60.89
CA ILE A 11 37.99 -24.52 61.00
C ILE A 11 36.72 -25.37 60.87
N LEU A 12 36.69 -26.30 59.91
CA LEU A 12 35.54 -27.17 59.69
C LEU A 12 35.43 -28.22 60.81
N ALA A 13 36.55 -28.83 61.20
CA ALA A 13 36.58 -29.84 62.26
C ALA A 13 36.13 -29.27 63.62
N ALA A 14 36.48 -28.03 63.94
CA ALA A 14 36.01 -27.36 65.16
C ALA A 14 34.48 -27.25 65.21
N GLU A 15 33.84 -26.95 64.07
CA GLU A 15 32.38 -26.85 64.00
C GLU A 15 31.70 -28.22 64.01
N VAL A 16 32.31 -29.26 63.41
CA VAL A 16 31.82 -30.65 63.54
C VAL A 16 31.80 -31.08 65.01
N HIS A 17 32.89 -30.87 65.75
CA HIS A 17 32.93 -31.19 67.18
C HIS A 17 31.95 -30.35 68.00
N ARG A 18 31.72 -29.08 67.61
CA ARG A 18 30.72 -28.22 68.27
C ARG A 18 29.31 -28.76 68.09
N LEU A 19 28.98 -29.35 66.95
CA LEU A 19 27.65 -29.89 66.64
C LEU A 19 27.44 -31.30 67.19
N CYS A 20 28.51 -32.08 67.36
CA CYS A 20 28.47 -33.47 67.82
C CYS A 20 29.00 -33.64 69.26
N GLN A 21 28.41 -32.93 70.23
CA GLN A 21 28.84 -32.98 71.64
C GLN A 21 28.28 -34.19 72.41
N ASN A 22 27.23 -34.84 71.89
CA ASN A 22 26.59 -35.97 72.57
C ASN A 22 27.26 -37.31 72.19
N PRO A 23 27.33 -38.30 73.09
CA PRO A 23 27.94 -39.60 72.80
C PRO A 23 27.32 -40.35 71.60
N GLY A 24 26.03 -40.14 71.34
CA GLY A 24 25.30 -40.73 70.21
C GLY A 24 25.62 -40.10 68.83
N ASP A 25 26.39 -39.01 68.80
CA ASP A 25 26.72 -38.27 67.57
C ASP A 25 28.13 -38.55 67.05
N SER A 26 28.90 -39.36 67.79
CA SER A 26 30.30 -39.73 67.47
C SER A 26 30.45 -40.30 66.06
N ILE A 27 29.59 -41.24 65.67
CA ILE A 27 29.63 -41.86 64.34
C ILE A 27 29.40 -40.82 63.22
N ARG A 28 28.53 -39.84 63.44
CA ARG A 28 28.26 -38.78 62.45
C ARG A 28 29.44 -37.82 62.31
N ALA A 29 30.08 -37.48 63.44
CA ALA A 29 31.30 -36.68 63.44
C ALA A 29 32.44 -37.39 62.70
N ASP A 30 32.65 -38.67 63.00
CA ASP A 30 33.72 -39.46 62.40
C ASP A 30 33.58 -39.54 60.87
N ILE A 31 32.38 -39.78 60.36
CA ILE A 31 32.14 -39.85 58.91
C ILE A 31 32.46 -38.50 58.23
N VAL A 32 32.05 -37.38 58.83
CA VAL A 32 32.29 -36.04 58.25
C VAL A 32 33.78 -35.67 58.32
N LEU A 33 34.45 -35.93 59.45
CA LEU A 33 35.88 -35.69 59.61
C LEU A 33 36.71 -36.55 58.67
N GLU A 34 36.35 -37.82 58.49
CA GLU A 34 37.03 -38.70 57.55
C GLU A 34 36.86 -38.19 56.11
N ARG A 35 35.66 -37.77 55.72
CA ARG A 35 35.39 -37.17 54.39
C ARG A 35 36.21 -35.90 54.15
N LEU A 36 36.28 -35.01 55.14
CA LEU A 36 37.12 -33.80 55.07
C LEU A 36 38.61 -34.13 55.02
N SER A 37 39.05 -35.18 55.74
CA SER A 37 40.44 -35.63 55.74
C SER A 37 40.87 -36.19 54.37
N ARG A 38 39.95 -36.81 53.63
CA ARG A 38 40.20 -37.28 52.26
C ARG A 38 40.44 -36.10 51.31
N PHE A 39 39.71 -34.98 51.45
CA PHE A 39 40.00 -33.77 50.70
C PHE A 39 41.32 -33.11 51.10
N ARG A 40 41.74 -33.28 52.35
CA ARG A 40 43.06 -32.85 52.83
C ARG A 40 44.20 -33.70 52.26
N GLN A 41 43.98 -35.00 52.04
CA GLN A 41 44.99 -35.89 51.45
C GLN A 41 44.97 -35.87 49.91
N ALA A 42 43.84 -35.54 49.29
CA ALA A 42 43.72 -35.47 47.84
C ALA A 42 44.47 -34.26 47.26
N ASN A 43 45.21 -34.47 46.17
CA ASN A 43 45.84 -33.40 45.40
C ASN A 43 44.90 -32.93 44.28
N GLY A 44 44.75 -31.62 44.10
CA GLY A 44 43.91 -31.06 43.03
C GLY A 44 43.59 -29.59 43.23
N ALA A 45 42.61 -29.08 42.48
CA ALA A 45 42.11 -27.71 42.68
C ALA A 45 41.57 -27.53 44.10
N PRO A 46 41.80 -26.37 44.74
CA PRO A 46 41.26 -26.05 46.06
C PRO A 46 39.76 -26.28 46.10
N LEU A 47 39.30 -26.98 47.12
CA LEU A 47 37.90 -27.31 47.35
C LEU A 47 37.10 -26.01 47.44
N SER A 48 36.07 -25.88 46.60
CA SER A 48 35.19 -24.70 46.55
C SER A 48 34.21 -24.69 47.72
N MET A 49 33.59 -23.52 47.97
CA MET A 49 32.63 -23.36 49.07
C MET A 49 31.41 -24.28 48.91
N ASP A 50 30.91 -24.45 47.69
CA ASP A 50 29.76 -25.30 47.42
C ASP A 50 30.10 -26.78 47.57
N GLU A 51 31.31 -27.20 47.15
CA GLU A 51 31.80 -28.56 47.41
C GLU A 51 31.99 -28.83 48.93
N MET A 52 32.49 -27.86 49.69
CA MET A 52 32.58 -27.96 51.15
C MET A 52 31.20 -28.09 51.80
N ARG A 53 30.23 -27.30 51.33
CA ARG A 53 28.83 -27.34 51.80
C ARG A 53 28.26 -28.73 51.58
N SER A 54 28.28 -29.23 50.34
CA SER A 54 27.75 -30.56 49.99
C SER A 54 28.44 -31.69 50.76
N ALA A 55 29.73 -31.54 51.10
CA ALA A 55 30.46 -32.54 51.86
C ALA A 55 29.94 -32.71 53.30
N VAL A 56 29.42 -31.63 53.92
CA VAL A 56 29.05 -31.63 55.35
C VAL A 56 27.54 -31.58 55.60
N THR A 57 26.76 -30.88 54.76
CA THR A 57 25.33 -30.62 55.04
C THR A 57 24.41 -31.84 54.86
N ASP A 58 24.86 -32.87 54.13
CA ASP A 58 24.15 -34.15 53.98
C ASP A 58 24.04 -34.90 55.33
N ILE A 59 25.07 -34.81 56.17
CA ILE A 59 25.14 -35.50 57.47
C ILE A 59 24.84 -34.55 58.63
N LEU A 60 25.23 -33.27 58.49
CA LEU A 60 25.03 -32.21 59.47
C LEU A 60 24.25 -31.05 58.82
N PRO A 61 22.91 -31.16 58.70
CA PRO A 61 22.09 -30.16 57.99
C PRO A 61 22.13 -28.77 58.64
N ASN A 62 22.47 -28.68 59.93
CA ASN A 62 22.56 -27.43 60.69
C ASN A 62 23.97 -26.80 60.69
N PHE A 63 24.82 -27.16 59.73
CA PHE A 63 26.20 -26.65 59.68
C PHE A 63 26.25 -25.15 59.39
N SER A 64 27.11 -24.42 60.12
CA SER A 64 27.14 -22.96 60.02
C SER A 64 27.70 -22.46 58.68
N GLU A 65 26.87 -21.73 57.95
CA GLU A 65 27.23 -21.06 56.69
C GLU A 65 28.44 -20.13 56.84
N ARG A 66 28.52 -19.42 57.97
CA ARG A 66 29.64 -18.51 58.29
C ARG A 66 30.94 -19.24 58.54
N VAL A 67 30.89 -20.51 58.95
CA VAL A 67 32.09 -21.36 59.12
C VAL A 67 32.55 -21.86 57.76
N LEU A 68 31.64 -22.29 56.88
CA LEU A 68 31.96 -22.69 55.51
C LEU A 68 32.66 -21.57 54.74
N GLN A 69 32.14 -20.33 54.83
CA GLN A 69 32.76 -19.18 54.18
C GLN A 69 34.16 -18.88 54.74
N ARG A 70 34.37 -19.01 56.06
CA ARG A 70 35.68 -18.83 56.69
C ARG A 70 36.69 -19.91 56.26
N ALA A 71 36.26 -21.17 56.19
CA ALA A 71 37.09 -22.27 55.71
C ALA A 71 37.46 -22.11 54.23
N ALA A 72 36.51 -21.74 53.37
CA ALA A 72 36.76 -21.49 51.94
C ALA A 72 37.76 -20.35 51.70
N ASN A 73 37.69 -19.28 52.51
CA ASN A 73 38.66 -18.19 52.47
C ASN A 73 40.06 -18.63 52.95
N ALA A 74 40.12 -19.48 53.98
CA ALA A 74 41.37 -20.04 54.48
C ALA A 74 42.02 -21.01 53.47
N ASN A 75 41.23 -21.68 52.64
CA ASN A 75 41.66 -22.72 51.69
C ASN A 75 42.26 -22.19 50.37
N ARG A 76 42.40 -20.86 50.21
CA ARG A 76 42.91 -20.26 48.97
C ARG A 76 44.45 -20.42 48.87
N PRO A 77 45.00 -20.79 47.71
CA PRO A 77 46.44 -20.96 47.55
C PRO A 77 47.16 -19.60 47.65
N SER A 78 48.24 -19.55 48.44
CA SER A 78 49.12 -18.38 48.51
C SER A 78 49.97 -18.32 47.24
N VAL A 79 49.66 -17.40 46.33
CA VAL A 79 50.47 -17.14 45.15
C VAL A 79 51.46 -16.03 45.47
N LEU A 80 52.72 -16.39 45.75
CA LEU A 80 53.87 -15.49 45.75
C LEU A 80 55.14 -16.28 45.46
N PRO A 81 55.76 -16.14 44.28
CA PRO A 81 57.15 -16.52 44.09
C PRO A 81 58.06 -15.33 44.44
N ASN A 82 59.19 -15.67 45.08
CA ASN A 82 60.30 -14.81 45.45
C ASN A 82 60.75 -13.87 44.32
N LEU A 83 60.74 -12.56 44.57
CA LEU A 83 61.60 -11.59 43.89
C LEU A 83 62.21 -10.68 44.96
N GLY A 84 63.52 -10.85 45.15
CA GLY A 84 64.31 -10.03 46.04
C GLY A 84 64.44 -8.59 45.51
N CYS A 85 64.57 -7.67 46.47
CA CYS A 85 64.98 -6.28 46.31
C CYS A 85 64.07 -5.40 45.43
N LEU A 86 63.01 -4.86 46.05
CA LEU A 86 62.63 -3.44 45.93
C LEU A 86 61.58 -3.15 47.02
N GLY A 87 62.04 -2.50 48.08
CA GLY A 87 61.20 -2.12 49.21
C GLY A 87 60.24 -0.99 48.85
N VAL A 88 59.00 -1.34 48.50
CA VAL A 88 57.80 -0.58 48.88
C VAL A 88 56.72 -1.60 49.22
N SER A 89 56.37 -1.65 50.51
CA SER A 89 55.36 -2.53 51.09
C SER A 89 53.98 -2.33 50.44
N ILE A 90 53.56 -3.31 49.64
CA ILE A 90 52.18 -3.49 49.20
C ILE A 90 51.40 -4.16 50.33
N ILE A 91 50.50 -3.42 50.97
CA ILE A 91 49.44 -3.98 51.80
C ILE A 91 48.26 -4.36 50.88
N GLY A 92 47.95 -5.66 50.80
CA GLY A 92 46.59 -6.16 50.55
C GLY A 92 46.21 -6.47 49.10
N ALA A 93 46.38 -7.72 48.68
CA ALA A 93 45.81 -8.26 47.43
C ALA A 93 44.26 -8.38 47.43
N GLY A 94 43.58 -8.05 48.54
CA GLY A 94 42.13 -7.82 48.58
C GLY A 94 41.73 -6.34 48.37
N LEU A 95 42.67 -5.41 48.58
CA LEU A 95 42.48 -3.99 48.35
C LEU A 95 42.80 -3.62 46.89
N THR A 96 43.68 -4.35 46.20
CA THR A 96 44.07 -4.00 44.81
C THR A 96 42.93 -4.13 43.82
N ALA A 97 42.08 -5.17 43.90
CA ALA A 97 40.93 -5.27 43.00
C ALA A 97 39.89 -4.15 43.23
N GLY A 98 39.61 -3.83 44.49
CA GLY A 98 38.70 -2.74 44.87
C GLY A 98 39.25 -1.35 44.54
N ILE A 99 40.55 -1.14 44.72
CA ILE A 99 41.25 0.10 44.35
C ILE A 99 41.35 0.23 42.82
N VAL A 100 41.66 -0.83 42.08
CA VAL A 100 41.65 -0.81 40.61
C VAL A 100 40.24 -0.53 40.09
N TRP A 101 39.20 -1.10 40.72
CA TRP A 101 37.81 -0.78 40.38
C TRP A 101 37.47 0.70 40.67
N LEU A 102 37.86 1.22 41.84
CA LEU A 102 37.65 2.62 42.24
C LEU A 102 38.39 3.61 41.31
N LEU A 103 39.63 3.29 40.94
CA LEU A 103 40.47 4.09 40.05
C LEU A 103 40.02 3.99 38.58
N ASN A 104 39.27 2.95 38.21
CA ASN A 104 38.67 2.76 36.89
C ASN A 104 37.22 3.27 36.81
N LEU A 105 36.70 3.91 37.87
CA LEU A 105 35.38 4.52 37.85
C LEU A 105 35.29 5.64 36.80
N PRO A 106 34.14 5.82 36.13
CA PRO A 106 33.91 6.86 35.12
C PRO A 106 33.71 8.27 35.72
N TYR A 107 34.49 8.64 36.75
CA TYR A 107 34.45 9.98 37.36
C TYR A 107 35.68 10.81 36.94
N PRO A 108 35.49 11.98 36.31
CA PRO A 108 36.59 12.81 35.81
C PRO A 108 37.64 13.18 36.88
N MET A 109 37.19 13.47 38.10
CA MET A 109 38.07 13.88 39.21
C MET A 109 39.02 12.78 39.69
N ILE A 110 38.65 11.51 39.50
CA ILE A 110 39.48 10.36 39.90
C ILE A 110 40.39 9.93 38.74
N ARG A 111 39.86 9.96 37.52
CA ARG A 111 40.51 9.36 36.35
C ARG A 111 41.60 10.24 35.73
N GLN A 112 41.48 11.56 35.81
CA GLN A 112 42.47 12.53 35.31
C GLN A 112 43.85 12.42 35.99
N PRO A 113 43.98 12.36 37.32
CA PRO A 113 45.28 12.14 37.97
C PRO A 113 45.82 10.72 37.72
N VAL A 114 44.96 9.72 37.63
CA VAL A 114 45.35 8.33 37.35
C VAL A 114 45.91 8.17 35.94
N SER A 115 45.31 8.80 34.92
CA SER A 115 45.81 8.73 33.54
C SER A 115 47.19 9.36 33.36
N ARG A 116 47.53 10.38 34.16
CA ARG A 116 48.87 11.03 34.14
C ARG A 116 49.93 10.23 34.90
N THR A 117 49.54 9.52 35.96
CA THR A 117 50.48 8.91 36.91
C THR A 117 50.63 7.40 36.71
N MET A 118 49.54 6.69 36.41
CA MET A 118 49.50 5.22 36.25
C MET A 118 48.61 4.82 35.05
N PRO A 119 49.04 5.15 33.83
CA PRO A 119 48.21 4.95 32.63
C PRO A 119 47.79 3.50 32.40
N ILE A 120 48.62 2.52 32.79
CA ILE A 120 48.38 1.09 32.57
C ILE A 120 47.11 0.58 33.29
N VAL A 121 46.74 1.18 34.42
CA VAL A 121 45.55 0.78 35.21
C VAL A 121 44.24 1.02 34.45
N LEU A 122 44.24 1.99 33.52
CA LEU A 122 43.09 2.35 32.70
C LEU A 122 43.05 1.63 31.34
N LEU A 123 44.05 0.80 31.03
CA LEU A 123 44.16 0.12 29.73
C LEU A 123 42.92 -0.72 29.38
N PRO A 124 42.34 -1.54 30.28
CA PRO A 124 41.17 -2.35 29.93
C PRO A 124 39.93 -1.52 29.59
N SER A 125 39.75 -0.37 30.25
CA SER A 125 38.60 0.51 29.99
C SER A 125 38.78 1.35 28.73
N TYR A 126 40.02 1.73 28.40
CA TYR A 126 40.30 2.27 27.07
C TYR A 126 40.04 1.23 25.98
N MET A 127 40.53 -0.01 26.13
CA MET A 127 40.27 -1.12 25.18
C MET A 127 38.78 -1.34 24.91
N LYS A 128 37.95 -1.33 25.95
CA LYS A 128 36.49 -1.40 25.79
C LYS A 128 35.96 -0.20 24.97
N MET A 129 36.39 1.01 25.29
CA MET A 129 35.97 2.23 24.60
C MET A 129 36.35 2.24 23.10
N ASP A 130 37.55 1.78 22.71
CA ASP A 130 37.92 1.63 21.28
C ASP A 130 37.03 0.63 20.58
N HIS A 131 36.75 -0.49 21.25
CA HIS A 131 35.92 -1.55 20.69
C HIS A 131 34.51 -1.04 20.41
N ASP A 132 33.87 -0.44 21.41
CA ASP A 132 32.52 0.11 21.28
C ASP A 132 32.49 1.23 20.23
N TYR A 133 33.48 2.12 20.21
CA TYR A 133 33.56 3.15 19.18
C TYR A 133 33.70 2.58 17.77
N ARG A 134 34.67 1.69 17.53
CA ARG A 134 34.88 1.08 16.20
C ARG A 134 33.67 0.27 15.75
N ARG A 135 33.00 -0.41 16.68
CA ARG A 135 31.75 -1.11 16.42
C ARG A 135 30.65 -0.13 16.02
N ALA A 136 30.47 0.96 16.76
CA ALA A 136 29.50 2.00 16.44
C ALA A 136 29.74 2.57 15.03
N VAL A 137 30.98 2.95 14.69
CA VAL A 137 31.33 3.47 13.35
C VAL A 137 31.05 2.44 12.25
N ALA A 138 31.51 1.21 12.41
CA ALA A 138 31.31 0.17 11.40
C ALA A 138 29.83 -0.19 11.19
N LEU A 139 29.04 -0.19 12.27
CA LEU A 139 27.61 -0.47 12.22
C LEU A 139 26.82 0.68 11.59
N VAL A 140 27.15 1.94 11.91
CA VAL A 140 26.47 3.07 11.28
C VAL A 140 26.84 3.22 9.80
N GLU A 141 28.08 2.92 9.40
CA GLU A 141 28.45 2.88 7.97
C GLU A 141 27.67 1.81 7.21
N GLN A 142 27.47 0.63 7.81
CA GLN A 142 26.61 -0.41 7.23
C GLN A 142 25.15 0.05 7.15
N ALA A 143 24.64 0.68 8.21
CA ALA A 143 23.29 1.23 8.21
C ALA A 143 23.10 2.29 7.13
N ASP A 144 24.06 3.21 6.99
CA ASP A 144 24.03 4.27 5.99
C ASP A 144 24.01 3.71 4.57
N GLN A 145 24.82 2.69 4.29
CA GLN A 145 24.79 2.00 3.00
C GLN A 145 23.43 1.34 2.74
N LEU A 146 22.94 0.56 3.71
CA LEU A 146 21.65 -0.14 3.58
C LEU A 146 20.49 0.83 3.35
N VAL A 147 20.50 1.98 4.01
CA VAL A 147 19.40 2.95 3.95
C VAL A 147 19.50 3.84 2.72
N ASN A 148 20.67 4.42 2.44
CA ASN A 148 20.83 5.34 1.30
C ASN A 148 20.82 4.63 -0.07
N SER A 149 21.14 3.33 -0.10
CA SER A 149 21.08 2.52 -1.32
C SER A 149 19.96 1.46 -1.29
N ALA A 150 18.96 1.66 -0.42
CA ALA A 150 17.86 0.72 -0.26
C ALA A 150 17.12 0.46 -1.58
N THR A 151 16.92 -0.82 -1.85
CA THR A 151 16.11 -1.30 -2.98
C THR A 151 14.83 -1.99 -2.51
N SER A 152 14.79 -2.34 -1.22
CA SER A 152 13.67 -3.03 -0.59
C SER A 152 13.41 -2.50 0.82
N ALA A 153 12.21 -2.74 1.34
CA ALA A 153 11.86 -2.42 2.73
C ALA A 153 12.74 -3.19 3.74
N ALA A 154 13.20 -4.40 3.38
CA ALA A 154 14.09 -5.20 4.21
C ALA A 154 15.46 -4.52 4.39
N ASP A 155 15.96 -3.80 3.39
CA ASP A 155 17.21 -3.03 3.50
C ASP A 155 17.06 -1.91 4.54
N ILE A 156 15.92 -1.21 4.55
CA ILE A 156 15.59 -0.17 5.53
C ILE A 156 15.48 -0.76 6.94
N GLU A 157 14.78 -1.89 7.09
CA GLU A 157 14.60 -2.55 8.39
C GLU A 157 15.94 -3.04 8.97
N LEU A 158 16.77 -3.68 8.14
CA LEU A 158 18.12 -4.09 8.56
C LEU A 158 18.97 -2.85 8.90
N GLY A 159 18.88 -1.78 8.11
CA GLY A 159 19.54 -0.52 8.39
C GLY A 159 19.13 0.09 9.75
N ALA A 160 17.84 0.02 10.07
CA ALA A 160 17.29 0.42 11.37
C ALA A 160 17.88 -0.39 12.53
N GLU A 161 17.99 -1.72 12.37
CA GLU A 161 18.62 -2.59 13.36
C GLU A 161 20.10 -2.23 13.57
N ARG A 162 20.83 -1.98 12.48
CA ARG A 162 22.26 -1.63 12.53
C ARG A 162 22.51 -0.27 13.17
N VAL A 163 21.70 0.74 12.85
CA VAL A 163 21.85 2.07 13.48
C VAL A 163 21.48 2.03 14.97
N ALA A 164 20.48 1.23 15.37
CA ALA A 164 20.14 1.03 16.77
C ALA A 164 21.29 0.34 17.55
N GLN A 165 21.92 -0.67 16.95
CA GLN A 165 23.12 -1.31 17.52
C GLN A 165 24.29 -0.32 17.61
N ALA A 166 24.47 0.54 16.60
CA ALA A 166 25.50 1.58 16.61
C ALA A 166 25.27 2.60 17.73
N GLN A 167 24.03 3.04 17.92
CA GLN A 167 23.62 3.97 18.97
C GLN A 167 23.84 3.35 20.36
N ALA A 168 23.53 2.07 20.56
CA ALA A 168 23.80 1.37 21.81
C ALA A 168 25.30 1.32 22.15
N HIS A 169 26.16 1.03 21.19
CA HIS A 169 27.62 1.08 21.37
C HIS A 169 28.13 2.50 21.63
N LEU A 170 27.49 3.53 21.03
CA LEU A 170 27.83 4.92 21.28
C LEU A 170 27.43 5.35 22.70
N ASP A 171 26.26 4.94 23.19
CA ASP A 171 25.75 5.25 24.54
C ASP A 171 26.56 4.58 25.66
N ASP A 172 27.20 3.44 25.36
CA ASP A 172 28.16 2.78 26.25
C ASP A 172 29.48 3.56 26.40
N LEU A 173 29.74 4.57 25.55
CA LEU A 173 30.91 5.43 25.66
C LEU A 173 30.71 6.45 26.79
N PRO A 174 31.64 6.54 27.75
CA PRO A 174 31.39 7.32 28.93
C PRO A 174 31.63 8.83 28.70
N VAL A 175 30.63 9.64 29.02
CA VAL A 175 30.53 11.10 28.74
C VAL A 175 31.69 11.95 29.29
N TRP A 176 32.40 11.48 30.32
CA TRP A 176 33.53 12.22 30.92
C TRP A 176 34.72 12.41 29.97
N PHE A 177 34.79 11.67 28.85
CA PHE A 177 35.89 11.79 27.89
C PHE A 177 35.85 13.11 27.08
N LEU A 178 34.69 13.79 27.01
CA LEU A 178 34.46 15.00 26.20
C LEU A 178 35.32 16.22 26.58
N GLY A 179 36.10 16.15 27.67
CA GLY A 179 37.03 17.19 28.11
C GLY A 179 38.52 16.78 28.15
N TYR A 180 38.86 15.55 27.75
CA TYR A 180 40.21 15.01 27.91
C TYR A 180 40.69 14.25 26.67
N TYR A 181 41.76 14.75 26.03
CA TYR A 181 42.42 14.07 24.92
C TYR A 181 43.04 12.74 25.36
N PRO A 182 42.58 11.58 24.86
CA PRO A 182 43.35 10.36 24.99
C PRO A 182 44.62 10.53 24.13
N ARG A 183 45.78 10.58 24.78
CA ARG A 183 47.07 10.52 24.10
C ARG A 183 47.42 9.06 23.82
N ALA A 184 48.08 8.81 22.69
CA ALA A 184 48.52 7.50 22.25
C ALA A 184 49.13 6.67 23.40
N TYR A 185 48.63 5.45 23.64
CA TYR A 185 49.34 4.48 24.46
C TYR A 185 50.35 3.71 23.63
N CYS A 186 51.53 3.54 24.23
CA CYS A 186 52.66 2.82 23.68
C CYS A 186 53.01 1.62 24.56
N GLY A 187 53.28 0.47 23.94
CA GLY A 187 53.92 -0.70 24.54
C GLY A 187 55.20 -1.10 23.78
N MET A 188 55.88 -2.17 24.23
CA MET A 188 57.19 -2.64 23.71
C MET A 188 57.18 -3.05 22.22
N PHE A 189 56.01 -3.35 21.64
CA PHE A 189 55.84 -3.77 20.24
C PHE A 189 54.91 -2.84 19.43
N GLY A 190 54.63 -1.63 19.90
CA GLY A 190 53.88 -0.61 19.15
C GLY A 190 52.99 0.29 19.99
N CYS A 191 52.56 1.41 19.41
CA CYS A 191 51.58 2.33 19.99
C CYS A 191 50.27 2.28 19.22
N SER A 192 49.12 2.30 19.90
CA SER A 192 47.82 2.44 19.22
C SER A 192 46.79 3.11 20.12
N TRP A 193 46.48 4.40 19.91
CA TRP A 193 45.17 5.00 20.23
C TRP A 193 44.91 6.23 19.36
N ARG A 194 43.77 6.25 18.64
CA ARG A 194 43.19 7.42 17.98
C ARG A 194 41.67 7.32 18.02
N PHE A 195 41.11 7.80 19.12
CA PHE A 195 39.70 8.13 19.29
C PHE A 195 39.68 9.58 19.73
N THR A 196 39.36 10.48 18.82
CA THR A 196 39.33 11.92 19.07
C THR A 196 37.91 12.39 19.35
N PHE A 197 37.78 13.54 20.01
CA PHE A 197 36.49 14.19 20.19
C PHE A 197 35.79 14.44 18.85
N ASP A 198 36.56 14.87 17.83
CA ASP A 198 36.06 15.14 16.48
C ASP A 198 35.50 13.87 15.82
N GLU A 199 36.18 12.74 15.97
CA GLU A 199 35.76 11.41 15.49
C GLU A 199 34.48 10.89 16.18
N TYR A 200 34.32 11.17 17.48
CA TYR A 200 33.08 10.88 18.20
C TYR A 200 31.92 11.78 17.79
N GLU A 201 32.16 13.09 17.67
CA GLU A 201 31.15 14.03 17.22
C GLU A 201 30.65 13.67 15.81
N GLN A 202 31.57 13.29 14.92
CA GLN A 202 31.24 12.79 13.59
C GLN A 202 30.40 11.52 13.65
N ALA A 203 30.78 10.51 14.44
CA ALA A 203 30.01 9.28 14.58
C ALA A 203 28.59 9.55 15.10
N ARG A 204 28.44 10.44 16.09
CA ARG A 204 27.13 10.82 16.62
C ARG A 204 26.27 11.57 15.60
N ARG A 205 26.87 12.49 14.84
CA ARG A 205 26.18 13.19 13.73
C ARG A 205 25.73 12.23 12.64
N LEU A 206 26.57 11.25 12.30
CA LEU A 206 26.25 10.23 11.30
C LEU A 206 25.10 9.34 11.78
N ILE A 207 25.17 8.82 13.01
CA ILE A 207 24.09 8.02 13.62
C ILE A 207 22.77 8.80 13.62
N GLY A 208 22.77 10.04 14.14
CA GLY A 208 21.55 10.86 14.17
C GLY A 208 20.99 11.18 12.78
N ARG A 209 21.86 11.36 11.76
CA ARG A 209 21.41 11.53 10.37
C ARG A 209 20.78 10.24 9.84
N THR A 210 21.44 9.10 10.02
CA THR A 210 20.95 7.81 9.53
C THR A 210 19.63 7.42 10.23
N GLU A 211 19.51 7.66 11.55
CA GLU A 211 18.24 7.49 12.29
C GLU A 211 17.12 8.35 11.71
N ALA A 212 17.40 9.62 11.37
CA ALA A 212 16.41 10.50 10.75
C ALA A 212 15.95 9.99 9.36
N VAL A 213 16.89 9.47 8.54
CA VAL A 213 16.54 8.88 7.23
C VAL A 213 15.73 7.60 7.41
N VAL A 214 16.13 6.71 8.33
CA VAL A 214 15.38 5.47 8.66
C VAL A 214 13.96 5.81 9.11
N PHE A 215 13.80 6.82 9.94
CA PHE A 215 12.48 7.27 10.41
C PHE A 215 11.63 7.79 9.24
N GLN A 216 12.22 8.61 8.36
CA GLN A 216 11.54 9.12 7.18
C GLN A 216 11.11 7.99 6.22
N GLU A 217 12.01 7.05 5.93
CA GLU A 217 11.74 5.89 5.06
C GLU A 217 10.67 4.98 5.66
N SER A 218 10.75 4.68 6.96
CA SER A 218 9.74 3.87 7.67
C SER A 218 8.35 4.49 7.57
N ASN A 219 8.23 5.80 7.84
CA ASN A 219 6.94 6.49 7.72
C ASN A 219 6.43 6.47 6.27
N ALA A 220 7.32 6.73 5.31
CA ALA A 220 6.95 6.73 3.89
C ALA A 220 6.48 5.34 3.42
N LEU A 221 7.09 4.25 3.92
CA LEU A 221 6.64 2.88 3.66
C LEU A 221 5.22 2.63 4.21
N THR A 222 4.90 3.13 5.41
CA THR A 222 3.54 3.05 5.97
C THR A 222 2.52 3.80 5.09
N PHE A 223 2.86 4.98 4.60
CA PHE A 223 1.98 5.74 3.70
C PHE A 223 1.79 5.05 2.35
N LEU A 224 2.87 4.50 1.77
CA LEU A 224 2.81 3.68 0.57
C LEU A 224 1.86 2.48 0.75
N GLU A 225 2.00 1.75 1.86
CA GLU A 225 1.16 0.59 2.14
C GLU A 225 -0.31 0.99 2.30
N THR A 226 -0.58 2.00 3.13
CA THR A 226 -1.94 2.48 3.42
C THR A 226 -2.63 2.97 2.15
N GLY A 227 -1.96 3.81 1.35
CA GLY A 227 -2.51 4.32 0.09
C GLY A 227 -2.72 3.20 -0.94
N THR A 228 -1.80 2.24 -1.04
CA THR A 228 -1.95 1.09 -1.95
C THR A 228 -3.15 0.24 -1.53
N GLN A 229 -3.29 -0.08 -0.24
CA GLN A 229 -4.42 -0.85 0.27
C GLN A 229 -5.75 -0.11 0.05
N ALA A 230 -5.78 1.21 0.24
CA ALA A 230 -6.98 2.02 -0.02
C ALA A 230 -7.41 1.95 -1.49
N VAL A 231 -6.47 2.05 -2.44
CA VAL A 231 -6.75 1.90 -3.87
C VAL A 231 -7.26 0.50 -4.19
N GLU A 232 -6.59 -0.56 -3.72
CA GLU A 232 -6.99 -1.93 -4.01
C GLU A 232 -8.36 -2.28 -3.39
N ALA A 233 -8.64 -1.82 -2.18
CA ALA A 233 -9.95 -1.98 -1.55
C ALA A 233 -11.04 -1.24 -2.33
N ALA A 234 -10.76 -0.04 -2.85
CA ALA A 234 -11.69 0.70 -3.69
C ALA A 234 -11.95 0.00 -5.04
N LYS A 235 -10.91 -0.58 -5.67
CA LYS A 235 -11.05 -1.42 -6.87
C LYS A 235 -11.95 -2.63 -6.62
N GLN A 236 -11.77 -3.31 -5.49
CA GLN A 236 -12.65 -4.43 -5.09
C GLN A 236 -14.08 -3.97 -4.84
N ALA A 237 -14.28 -2.88 -4.09
CA ALA A 237 -15.61 -2.33 -3.83
C ALA A 237 -16.33 -1.92 -5.13
N TYR A 238 -15.60 -1.43 -6.13
CA TYR A 238 -16.15 -1.15 -7.46
C TYR A 238 -16.60 -2.43 -8.18
N ALA A 239 -15.79 -3.50 -8.13
CA ALA A 239 -16.11 -4.77 -8.77
C ALA A 239 -17.33 -5.47 -8.14
N ASP A 240 -17.46 -5.39 -6.81
CA ASP A 240 -18.56 -6.03 -6.07
C ASP A 240 -19.87 -5.21 -6.10
N ALA A 241 -19.81 -3.94 -6.51
CA ALA A 241 -20.95 -3.05 -6.51
C ALA A 241 -21.99 -3.40 -7.60
N THR A 242 -23.23 -3.59 -7.16
CA THR A 242 -24.39 -3.86 -8.03
C THR A 242 -25.19 -2.60 -8.38
N MET A 243 -25.04 -1.53 -7.60
CA MET A 243 -25.71 -0.24 -7.81
C MET A 243 -24.75 0.85 -8.29
N ASP A 244 -25.21 1.71 -9.18
CA ASP A 244 -24.39 2.80 -9.76
C ASP A 244 -23.90 3.80 -8.70
N ALA A 245 -24.72 4.10 -7.69
CA ALA A 245 -24.32 4.97 -6.57
C ALA A 245 -23.14 4.38 -5.76
N GLN A 246 -23.10 3.06 -5.58
CA GLN A 246 -21.99 2.40 -4.89
C GLN A 246 -20.72 2.41 -5.74
N ARG A 247 -20.86 2.24 -7.06
CA ARG A 247 -19.74 2.35 -8.02
C ARG A 247 -19.13 3.75 -8.00
N GLN A 248 -19.95 4.80 -7.99
CA GLN A 248 -19.48 6.19 -7.89
C GLN A 248 -18.74 6.44 -6.57
N GLN A 249 -19.26 5.92 -5.45
CA GLN A 249 -18.57 6.02 -4.16
C GLN A 249 -17.22 5.30 -4.16
N ALA A 250 -17.15 4.11 -4.77
CA ALA A 250 -15.90 3.35 -4.89
C ALA A 250 -14.84 4.09 -5.72
N ILE A 251 -15.24 4.75 -6.81
CA ILE A 251 -14.34 5.57 -7.63
C ILE A 251 -13.82 6.79 -6.85
N ALA A 252 -14.67 7.48 -6.10
CA ALA A 252 -14.24 8.58 -5.24
C ALA A 252 -13.22 8.11 -4.17
N SER A 253 -13.45 6.93 -3.57
CA SER A 253 -12.50 6.31 -2.64
C SER A 253 -11.19 5.91 -3.33
N TRP A 254 -11.24 5.44 -4.57
CA TRP A 254 -10.04 5.10 -5.36
C TRP A 254 -9.21 6.36 -5.59
N GLN A 255 -9.81 7.45 -6.07
CA GLN A 255 -9.12 8.73 -6.25
C GLN A 255 -8.45 9.19 -4.94
N THR A 256 -9.17 9.10 -3.82
CA THR A 256 -8.62 9.45 -2.50
C THR A 256 -7.39 8.60 -2.13
N GLY A 257 -7.41 7.29 -2.44
CA GLY A 257 -6.26 6.42 -2.23
C GLY A 257 -5.05 6.79 -3.10
N MET A 258 -5.28 7.22 -4.34
CA MET A 258 -4.21 7.73 -5.22
C MET A 258 -3.66 9.07 -4.71
N ASP A 259 -4.50 9.97 -4.21
CA ASP A 259 -4.06 11.24 -3.63
C ASP A 259 -3.12 11.00 -2.42
N GLN A 260 -3.43 10.02 -1.57
CA GLN A 260 -2.54 9.62 -0.47
C GLN A 260 -1.19 9.10 -0.95
N LEU A 261 -1.15 8.38 -2.07
CA LEU A 261 0.11 7.92 -2.67
C LEU A 261 0.93 9.09 -3.26
N HIS A 262 0.28 10.14 -3.75
CA HIS A 262 0.96 11.36 -4.21
C HIS A 262 1.62 12.15 -3.09
N GLU A 263 1.12 12.04 -1.85
CA GLU A 263 1.71 12.70 -0.68
C GLU A 263 3.00 12.01 -0.18
N VAL A 264 3.31 10.81 -0.67
CA VAL A 264 4.54 10.09 -0.28
C VAL A 264 5.78 10.84 -0.79
N PRO A 265 6.76 11.18 0.07
CA PRO A 265 7.91 11.98 -0.36
C PRO A 265 8.73 11.30 -1.47
N PRO A 266 8.93 11.95 -2.64
CA PRO A 266 9.47 11.30 -3.84
C PRO A 266 10.95 10.88 -3.72
N GLN A 267 11.70 11.49 -2.81
CA GLN A 267 13.10 11.15 -2.53
C GLN A 267 13.26 9.78 -1.83
N THR A 268 12.20 9.26 -1.21
CA THR A 268 12.25 8.00 -0.47
C THR A 268 12.18 6.78 -1.39
N LEU A 269 12.57 5.60 -0.90
CA LEU A 269 12.30 4.35 -1.60
C LEU A 269 10.79 4.18 -1.84
N ALA A 270 10.00 4.45 -0.81
CA ALA A 270 8.54 4.35 -0.89
C ALA A 270 7.93 5.30 -1.93
N GLY A 271 8.48 6.51 -2.09
CA GLY A 271 8.04 7.46 -3.11
C GLY A 271 8.28 6.97 -4.54
N ARG A 272 9.42 6.33 -4.81
CA ARG A 272 9.69 5.71 -6.14
C ARG A 272 8.75 4.55 -6.43
N MET A 273 8.47 3.74 -5.40
CA MET A 273 7.49 2.64 -5.51
C MET A 273 6.06 3.19 -5.71
N ALA A 274 5.68 4.23 -4.98
CA ALA A 274 4.38 4.90 -5.10
C ALA A 274 4.19 5.45 -6.52
N ALA A 275 5.17 6.16 -7.06
CA ALA A 275 5.12 6.68 -8.43
C ALA A 275 4.91 5.58 -9.48
N THR A 276 5.62 4.46 -9.34
CA THR A 276 5.46 3.30 -10.24
C THR A 276 4.05 2.70 -10.16
N ARG A 277 3.48 2.59 -8.95
CA ARG A 277 2.12 2.07 -8.74
C ARG A 277 1.05 3.05 -9.23
N LEU A 278 1.24 4.35 -8.98
CA LEU A 278 0.34 5.42 -9.43
C LEU A 278 0.14 5.40 -10.94
N THR A 279 1.19 5.22 -11.74
CA THR A 279 1.04 5.09 -13.20
C THR A 279 0.09 3.96 -13.60
N ALA A 280 0.15 2.81 -12.90
CA ALA A 280 -0.76 1.71 -13.16
C ALA A 280 -2.19 2.02 -12.67
N PHE A 281 -2.32 2.63 -11.49
CA PHE A 281 -3.61 3.00 -10.92
C PHE A 281 -4.33 4.10 -11.70
N GLU A 282 -3.63 5.12 -12.17
CA GLU A 282 -4.17 6.19 -13.02
C GLU A 282 -4.73 5.65 -14.33
N ARG A 283 -4.00 4.72 -14.97
CA ARG A 283 -4.48 4.04 -16.19
C ARG A 283 -5.76 3.28 -15.91
N ASP A 284 -5.75 2.40 -14.90
CA ASP A 284 -6.91 1.59 -14.53
C ASP A 284 -8.12 2.48 -14.14
N TYR A 285 -7.88 3.60 -13.43
CA TYR A 285 -8.90 4.57 -13.06
C TYR A 285 -9.51 5.28 -14.28
N THR A 286 -8.67 5.68 -15.23
CA THR A 286 -9.11 6.32 -16.48
C THR A 286 -9.94 5.37 -17.33
N ASP A 287 -9.55 4.10 -17.42
CA ASP A 287 -10.31 3.09 -18.15
C ASP A 287 -11.71 2.91 -17.55
N VAL A 288 -11.81 2.79 -16.22
CA VAL A 288 -13.08 2.60 -15.52
C VAL A 288 -13.99 3.83 -15.61
N THR A 289 -13.45 5.02 -15.39
CA THR A 289 -14.23 6.27 -15.45
C THR A 289 -14.64 6.61 -16.89
N GLY A 290 -13.82 6.29 -17.88
CA GLY A 290 -14.15 6.40 -19.30
C GLY A 290 -15.32 5.50 -19.71
N ILE A 291 -15.34 4.25 -19.23
CA ILE A 291 -16.46 3.31 -19.48
C ILE A 291 -17.76 3.84 -18.89
N LEU A 292 -17.75 4.39 -17.67
CA LEU A 292 -18.96 4.94 -17.03
C LEU A 292 -19.50 6.16 -17.77
N ALA A 293 -18.62 7.10 -18.14
CA ALA A 293 -19.03 8.27 -18.92
C ALA A 293 -19.59 7.87 -20.30
N GLY A 294 -18.98 6.85 -20.95
CA GLY A 294 -19.50 6.26 -22.18
C GLY A 294 -20.84 5.54 -22.01
N GLY A 295 -21.06 4.91 -20.86
CA GLY A 295 -22.30 4.25 -20.47
C GLY A 295 -23.49 5.21 -20.36
N ASP A 296 -23.33 6.27 -19.58
CA ASP A 296 -24.37 7.30 -19.42
C ASP A 296 -24.70 7.96 -20.76
N ARG A 297 -23.68 8.23 -21.58
CA ARG A 297 -23.88 8.81 -22.91
C ARG A 297 -24.64 7.86 -23.84
N THR A 298 -24.30 6.58 -23.86
CA THR A 298 -24.96 5.59 -24.70
C THR A 298 -26.42 5.40 -24.31
N ASN A 299 -26.70 5.28 -23.01
CA ASN A 299 -28.06 5.18 -22.51
C ASN A 299 -28.89 6.41 -22.89
N THR A 300 -28.30 7.61 -22.77
CA THR A 300 -28.94 8.86 -23.21
C THR A 300 -29.27 8.86 -24.71
N LEU A 301 -28.35 8.38 -25.56
CA LEU A 301 -28.57 8.28 -27.01
C LEU A 301 -29.72 7.33 -27.34
N ILE A 302 -29.77 6.16 -26.72
CA ILE A 302 -30.81 5.16 -26.94
C ILE A 302 -32.17 5.68 -26.45
N SER A 303 -32.25 6.27 -25.24
CA SER A 303 -33.49 6.83 -24.73
C SER A 303 -34.01 7.99 -25.58
N ALA A 304 -33.12 8.90 -26.01
CA ALA A 304 -33.50 9.99 -26.90
C ALA A 304 -34.04 9.46 -28.24
N ALA A 305 -33.38 8.46 -28.84
CA ALA A 305 -33.85 7.84 -30.07
C ALA A 305 -35.25 7.24 -29.92
N GLN A 306 -35.52 6.56 -28.80
CA GLN A 306 -36.85 6.02 -28.50
C GLN A 306 -37.91 7.11 -28.36
N SER A 307 -37.60 8.27 -27.77
CA SER A 307 -38.53 9.40 -27.69
C SER A 307 -38.89 9.97 -29.07
N PHE A 308 -37.90 10.14 -29.96
CA PHE A 308 -38.15 10.57 -31.34
C PHE A 308 -39.01 9.56 -32.11
N ALA A 309 -38.68 8.28 -32.00
CA ALA A 309 -39.45 7.19 -32.59
C ALA A 309 -40.89 7.13 -32.08
N MET A 310 -41.10 7.30 -30.77
CA MET A 310 -42.43 7.34 -30.16
C MET A 310 -43.25 8.51 -30.71
N SER A 311 -42.66 9.71 -30.79
CA SER A 311 -43.34 10.87 -31.37
C SER A 311 -43.67 10.69 -32.85
N ALA A 312 -42.79 10.04 -33.60
CA ALA A 312 -43.02 9.71 -35.01
C ALA A 312 -44.18 8.70 -35.16
N ALA A 313 -44.21 7.66 -34.32
CA ALA A 313 -45.26 6.65 -34.30
C ALA A 313 -46.61 7.26 -33.93
N GLU A 314 -46.67 8.11 -32.90
CA GLU A 314 -47.88 8.83 -32.48
C GLU A 314 -48.42 9.73 -33.59
N GLN A 315 -47.57 10.52 -34.24
CA GLN A 315 -47.97 11.39 -35.35
C GLN A 315 -48.39 10.60 -36.60
N GLY A 316 -47.84 9.40 -36.79
CA GLY A 316 -48.22 8.50 -37.90
C GLY A 316 -49.58 7.82 -37.73
N GLN A 317 -50.20 7.90 -36.55
CA GLN A 317 -51.55 7.37 -36.32
C GLN A 317 -52.60 8.19 -37.06
N SER A 318 -53.77 7.59 -37.34
CA SER A 318 -54.93 8.28 -37.92
C SER A 318 -54.69 8.90 -39.30
N ALA A 319 -54.00 8.17 -40.19
CA ALA A 319 -53.91 8.49 -41.62
C ALA A 319 -55.31 8.53 -42.29
N PRO A 320 -55.50 9.25 -43.42
CA PRO A 320 -54.50 9.91 -44.27
C PRO A 320 -54.02 11.26 -43.73
N HIS A 321 -52.75 11.59 -44.00
CA HIS A 321 -52.11 12.86 -43.62
C HIS A 321 -51.60 13.63 -44.83
N PRO A 322 -51.52 14.97 -44.76
CA PRO A 322 -50.91 15.76 -45.82
C PRO A 322 -49.40 15.50 -45.90
N ALA A 323 -48.82 15.78 -47.07
CA ALA A 323 -47.39 15.56 -47.34
C ALA A 323 -46.47 16.24 -46.32
N THR A 324 -46.84 17.41 -45.80
CA THR A 324 -46.07 18.13 -44.77
C THR A 324 -45.97 17.35 -43.46
N THR A 325 -47.04 16.67 -43.06
CA THR A 325 -47.07 15.82 -41.86
C THR A 325 -46.23 14.56 -42.09
N TRP A 326 -46.36 13.89 -43.25
CA TRP A 326 -45.53 12.74 -43.57
C TRP A 326 -44.03 13.07 -43.59
N ALA A 327 -43.65 14.21 -44.17
CA ALA A 327 -42.27 14.68 -44.16
C ALA A 327 -41.76 14.91 -42.73
N ARG A 328 -42.57 15.51 -41.85
CA ARG A 328 -42.21 15.69 -40.44
C ARG A 328 -42.01 14.37 -39.71
N ILE A 329 -42.87 13.38 -39.95
CA ILE A 329 -42.73 12.04 -39.35
C ILE A 329 -41.43 11.37 -39.84
N ALA A 330 -41.10 11.49 -41.14
CA ALA A 330 -39.86 10.97 -41.68
C ALA A 330 -38.63 11.59 -41.00
N GLU A 331 -38.62 12.91 -40.77
CA GLU A 331 -37.52 13.58 -40.07
C GLU A 331 -37.37 13.09 -38.62
N LEU A 332 -38.47 12.82 -37.91
CA LEU A 332 -38.38 12.26 -36.56
C LEU A 332 -37.76 10.85 -36.55
N TRP A 333 -38.10 10.01 -37.53
CA TRP A 333 -37.44 8.70 -37.69
C TRP A 333 -35.96 8.83 -38.04
N LYS A 334 -35.59 9.77 -38.91
CA LYS A 334 -34.17 10.04 -39.24
C LYS A 334 -33.38 10.51 -38.01
N GLU A 335 -33.95 11.38 -37.19
CA GLU A 335 -33.34 11.82 -35.93
C GLU A 335 -33.15 10.66 -34.94
N ALA A 336 -34.12 9.76 -34.83
CA ALA A 336 -34.01 8.57 -34.01
C ALA A 336 -32.86 7.66 -34.49
N ILE A 337 -32.78 7.42 -35.80
CA ILE A 337 -31.72 6.61 -36.43
C ILE A 337 -30.34 7.25 -36.20
N ALA A 338 -30.18 8.54 -36.47
CA ALA A 338 -28.91 9.25 -36.35
C ALA A 338 -28.32 9.21 -34.92
N ARG A 339 -29.17 9.12 -33.90
CA ARG A 339 -28.74 8.96 -32.49
C ARG A 339 -28.25 7.56 -32.19
N LEU A 340 -28.93 6.53 -32.72
CA LEU A 340 -28.51 5.14 -32.54
C LEU A 340 -27.21 4.83 -33.29
N GLU A 341 -26.95 5.50 -34.42
CA GLU A 341 -25.68 5.37 -35.16
C GLU A 341 -24.47 5.93 -34.40
N GLN A 342 -24.67 6.78 -33.40
CA GLN A 342 -23.60 7.31 -32.54
C GLN A 342 -23.20 6.34 -31.41
N VAL A 343 -23.89 5.21 -31.25
CA VAL A 343 -23.60 4.24 -30.20
C VAL A 343 -22.31 3.45 -30.54
N PRO A 344 -21.27 3.50 -29.70
CA PRO A 344 -20.01 2.79 -29.95
C PRO A 344 -20.20 1.27 -30.04
N SER A 345 -19.44 0.60 -30.92
CA SER A 345 -19.56 -0.85 -31.17
C SER A 345 -19.09 -1.75 -30.02
N ASP A 346 -18.22 -1.22 -29.16
CA ASP A 346 -17.68 -1.89 -27.97
C ASP A 346 -18.57 -1.72 -26.72
N HIS A 347 -19.63 -0.89 -26.81
CA HIS A 347 -20.52 -0.65 -25.69
C HIS A 347 -21.57 -1.75 -25.50
N THR A 348 -21.94 -2.03 -24.25
CA THR A 348 -22.93 -3.08 -23.89
C THR A 348 -24.32 -2.85 -24.50
N GLY A 349 -24.68 -1.58 -24.71
CA GLY A 349 -25.93 -1.14 -25.36
C GLY A 349 -25.93 -1.24 -26.89
N TYR A 350 -24.81 -1.56 -27.54
CA TYR A 350 -24.69 -1.58 -29.00
C TYR A 350 -25.67 -2.54 -29.67
N ARG A 351 -25.81 -3.76 -29.12
CA ARG A 351 -26.74 -4.77 -29.66
C ARG A 351 -28.17 -4.24 -29.70
N ARG A 352 -28.63 -3.61 -28.61
CA ARG A 352 -29.97 -3.02 -28.53
C ARG A 352 -30.14 -1.87 -29.52
N ALA A 353 -29.11 -1.04 -29.70
CA ALA A 353 -29.12 0.03 -30.69
C ALA A 353 -29.25 -0.51 -32.13
N GLN A 354 -28.57 -1.61 -32.46
CA GLN A 354 -28.67 -2.24 -33.78
C GLN A 354 -30.06 -2.85 -34.06
N GLU A 355 -30.69 -3.47 -33.06
CA GLU A 355 -32.06 -3.95 -33.17
C GLU A 355 -33.04 -2.81 -33.47
N LEU A 356 -32.94 -1.71 -32.72
CA LEU A 356 -33.76 -0.52 -32.93
C LEU A 356 -33.49 0.15 -34.28
N LEU A 357 -32.24 0.18 -34.75
CA LEU A 357 -31.89 0.71 -36.06
C LEU A 357 -32.59 -0.02 -37.21
N ALA A 358 -32.64 -1.35 -37.14
CA ALA A 358 -33.32 -2.16 -38.14
C ALA A 358 -34.84 -1.85 -38.18
N GLU A 359 -35.45 -1.76 -37.00
CA GLU A 359 -36.87 -1.40 -36.86
C GLU A 359 -37.14 0.01 -37.40
N TYR A 360 -36.34 0.99 -36.99
CA TYR A 360 -36.58 2.40 -37.33
C TYR A 360 -36.34 2.70 -38.80
N ARG A 361 -35.35 2.05 -39.43
CA ARG A 361 -35.13 2.14 -40.89
C ARG A 361 -36.31 1.56 -41.68
N THR A 362 -36.90 0.48 -41.18
CA THR A 362 -38.11 -0.10 -41.79
C THR A 362 -39.28 0.88 -41.70
N ASN A 363 -39.51 1.47 -40.51
CA ASN A 363 -40.57 2.45 -40.32
C ASN A 363 -40.37 3.72 -41.15
N LEU A 364 -39.12 4.22 -41.26
CA LEU A 364 -38.79 5.34 -42.13
C LEU A 364 -39.15 5.05 -43.59
N GLY A 365 -38.78 3.87 -44.10
CA GLY A 365 -39.10 3.49 -45.48
C GLY A 365 -40.60 3.50 -45.76
N ILE A 366 -41.41 2.99 -44.83
CA ILE A 366 -42.89 3.02 -44.94
C ILE A 366 -43.41 4.46 -44.97
N ILE A 367 -42.88 5.35 -44.14
CA ILE A 367 -43.31 6.76 -44.09
C ILE A 367 -42.88 7.52 -45.35
N GLU A 368 -41.68 7.27 -45.87
CA GLU A 368 -41.20 7.87 -47.12
C GLU A 368 -42.04 7.42 -48.32
N GLU A 369 -42.45 6.15 -48.38
CA GLU A 369 -43.37 5.66 -49.42
C GLU A 369 -44.73 6.38 -49.35
N ARG A 370 -45.30 6.54 -48.14
CA ARG A 370 -46.55 7.28 -47.93
C ARG A 370 -46.43 8.76 -48.33
N LEU A 371 -45.30 9.39 -48.05
CA LEU A 371 -45.03 10.77 -48.47
C LEU A 371 -45.08 10.90 -49.99
N VAL A 372 -44.42 10.00 -50.72
CA VAL A 372 -44.41 10.00 -52.18
C VAL A 372 -45.81 9.75 -52.72
N GLN A 373 -46.51 8.75 -52.20
CA GLN A 373 -47.89 8.42 -52.57
C GLN A 373 -48.84 9.62 -52.42
N GLU A 374 -48.76 10.33 -51.30
CA GLU A 374 -49.54 11.55 -51.04
C GLU A 374 -49.19 12.67 -52.03
N GLN A 375 -47.90 12.94 -52.25
CA GLN A 375 -47.45 14.00 -53.18
C GLN A 375 -47.89 13.73 -54.62
N GLU A 376 -47.79 12.49 -55.09
CA GLU A 376 -48.21 12.11 -56.44
C GLU A 376 -49.72 12.21 -56.60
N SER A 377 -50.48 11.81 -55.56
CA SER A 377 -51.94 11.88 -55.56
C SER A 377 -52.44 13.32 -55.56
N VAL A 378 -51.86 14.19 -54.71
CA VAL A 378 -52.17 15.63 -54.71
C VAL A 378 -51.83 16.26 -56.07
N ARG A 379 -50.68 15.94 -56.66
CA ARG A 379 -50.32 16.45 -57.99
C ARG A 379 -51.30 16.00 -59.07
N ALA A 380 -51.70 14.73 -59.07
CA ALA A 380 -52.67 14.22 -60.02
C ALA A 380 -54.03 14.92 -59.88
N MET A 381 -54.44 15.16 -58.63
CA MET A 381 -55.65 15.91 -58.30
C MET A 381 -55.59 17.37 -58.78
N ASP A 382 -54.47 18.06 -58.53
CA ASP A 382 -54.27 19.45 -58.99
C ASP A 382 -54.35 19.55 -60.52
N ILE A 383 -53.70 18.62 -61.23
CA ILE A 383 -53.76 18.56 -62.70
C ILE A 383 -55.20 18.32 -63.17
N ALA A 384 -55.94 17.42 -62.52
CA ALA A 384 -57.34 17.15 -62.84
C ALA A 384 -58.20 18.41 -62.61
N ASN A 385 -58.02 19.10 -61.48
CA ASN A 385 -58.71 20.34 -61.14
C ASN A 385 -58.42 21.46 -62.16
N GLU A 386 -57.17 21.65 -62.56
CA GLU A 386 -56.81 22.61 -63.60
C GLU A 386 -57.47 22.31 -64.94
N LYS A 387 -57.56 21.03 -65.31
CA LYS A 387 -58.24 20.60 -66.55
C LYS A 387 -59.75 20.79 -66.45
N THR A 388 -60.35 20.47 -65.32
CA THR A 388 -61.78 20.73 -65.05
C THR A 388 -62.11 22.21 -65.15
N ASN A 389 -61.32 23.08 -64.53
CA ASN A 389 -61.51 24.53 -64.59
C ASN A 389 -61.39 25.06 -66.02
N ARG A 390 -60.42 24.56 -66.79
CA ARG A 390 -60.27 24.89 -68.22
C ARG A 390 -61.46 24.43 -69.05
N LEU A 391 -61.97 23.23 -68.80
CA LEU A 391 -63.13 22.69 -69.48
C LEU A 391 -64.38 23.54 -69.20
N LEU A 392 -64.63 23.90 -67.93
CA LEU A 392 -65.75 24.74 -67.53
C LEU A 392 -65.70 26.14 -68.17
N ALA A 393 -64.50 26.70 -68.34
CA ALA A 393 -64.34 28.02 -68.96
C ALA A 393 -64.55 28.02 -70.48
N GLN A 394 -64.47 26.86 -71.14
CA GLN A 394 -64.48 26.75 -72.61
C GLN A 394 -65.62 25.88 -73.16
N SER A 395 -66.44 25.30 -72.28
CA SER A 395 -67.43 24.27 -72.63
C SER A 395 -68.40 24.71 -73.72
N ASP A 396 -68.83 25.97 -73.72
CA ASP A 396 -69.82 26.49 -74.66
C ASP A 396 -69.29 26.61 -76.10
N SER A 397 -67.96 26.62 -76.25
CA SER A 397 -67.28 26.74 -77.55
C SER A 397 -66.78 25.39 -78.11
N MET A 398 -66.92 24.30 -77.35
CA MET A 398 -66.39 22.98 -77.69
C MET A 398 -67.45 22.07 -78.32
N SER A 399 -67.04 21.24 -79.28
CA SER A 399 -67.89 20.15 -79.77
C SER A 399 -68.02 19.03 -78.74
N PRO A 400 -69.11 18.23 -78.79
CA PRO A 400 -69.31 17.08 -77.90
C PRO A 400 -68.11 16.13 -77.81
N ASN A 401 -67.46 15.83 -78.95
CA ASN A 401 -66.28 14.98 -79.02
C ASN A 401 -65.06 15.59 -78.30
N GLN A 402 -64.88 16.92 -78.38
CA GLN A 402 -63.80 17.61 -77.67
C GLN A 402 -64.02 17.60 -76.16
N VAL A 403 -65.26 17.83 -75.71
CA VAL A 403 -65.64 17.73 -74.30
C VAL A 403 -65.39 16.32 -73.78
N ALA A 404 -65.81 15.28 -74.52
CA ALA A 404 -65.57 13.89 -74.15
C ALA A 404 -64.07 13.56 -74.05
N SER A 405 -63.23 14.04 -74.97
CA SER A 405 -61.77 13.85 -74.91
C SER A 405 -61.13 14.52 -73.69
N GLN A 406 -61.56 15.74 -73.35
CA GLN A 406 -61.07 16.44 -72.15
C GLN A 406 -61.52 15.72 -70.86
N LEU A 407 -62.78 15.29 -70.79
CA LEU A 407 -63.30 14.50 -69.67
C LEU A 407 -62.53 13.19 -69.51
N GLN A 408 -62.22 12.49 -70.60
CA GLN A 408 -61.40 11.28 -70.54
C GLN A 408 -59.99 11.56 -70.01
N SER A 409 -59.38 12.69 -70.40
CA SER A 409 -58.09 13.08 -69.83
C SER A 409 -58.17 13.40 -68.34
N ILE A 410 -59.25 14.03 -67.87
CA ILE A 410 -59.48 14.31 -66.45
C ILE A 410 -59.62 12.98 -65.68
N ILE A 411 -60.45 12.06 -66.18
CA ILE A 411 -60.62 10.71 -65.60
C ILE A 411 -59.29 9.97 -65.51
N ASN A 412 -58.44 10.06 -66.54
CA ASN A 412 -57.12 9.42 -66.53
C ASN A 412 -56.19 9.97 -65.43
N ASP A 413 -56.28 11.26 -65.10
CA ASP A 413 -55.50 11.84 -64.00
C ASP A 413 -56.12 11.52 -62.63
N LEU A 414 -57.45 11.57 -62.51
CA LEU A 414 -58.15 11.16 -61.28
C LEU A 414 -57.89 9.68 -60.92
N ASN A 415 -57.75 8.80 -61.91
CA ASN A 415 -57.39 7.39 -61.69
C ASN A 415 -55.96 7.19 -61.14
N LYS A 416 -55.08 8.19 -61.24
CA LYS A 416 -53.74 8.13 -60.63
C LYS A 416 -53.75 8.47 -59.14
N VAL A 417 -54.85 9.03 -58.64
CA VAL A 417 -55.01 9.33 -57.21
C VAL A 417 -55.12 8.01 -56.44
N GLN A 418 -54.16 7.76 -55.57
CA GLN A 418 -54.04 6.50 -54.85
C GLN A 418 -54.95 6.48 -53.61
N ARG A 419 -55.33 5.27 -53.16
CA ARG A 419 -56.06 5.06 -51.90
C ARG A 419 -55.27 5.58 -50.70
N ASP A 420 -55.95 5.83 -49.59
CA ASP A 420 -55.34 6.26 -48.32
C ASP A 420 -54.53 7.56 -48.42
N THR A 421 -54.88 8.43 -49.37
CA THR A 421 -54.38 9.82 -49.51
C THR A 421 -55.45 10.83 -49.16
N THR A 422 -55.04 12.06 -48.81
CA THR A 422 -56.00 13.07 -48.32
C THR A 422 -57.04 13.47 -49.38
N VAL A 423 -56.64 13.46 -50.65
CA VAL A 423 -57.47 13.84 -51.80
C VAL A 423 -58.29 12.67 -52.38
N TYR A 424 -58.12 11.44 -51.88
CA TYR A 424 -58.73 10.26 -52.50
C TYR A 424 -60.25 10.35 -52.59
N ASN A 425 -60.94 10.71 -51.50
CA ASN A 425 -62.41 10.75 -51.48
C ASN A 425 -62.96 11.84 -52.42
N GLU A 426 -62.30 12.98 -52.49
CA GLU A 426 -62.66 14.07 -53.39
C GLU A 426 -62.43 13.66 -54.86
N ALA A 427 -61.30 13.00 -55.14
CA ALA A 427 -61.00 12.47 -56.47
C ALA A 427 -62.04 11.44 -56.93
N GLN A 428 -62.49 10.55 -56.04
CA GLN A 428 -63.56 9.58 -56.36
C GLN A 428 -64.88 10.28 -56.70
N THR A 429 -65.22 11.34 -55.97
CA THR A 429 -66.44 12.14 -56.22
C THR A 429 -66.37 12.82 -57.60
N MET A 430 -65.23 13.42 -57.93
CA MET A 430 -65.02 14.01 -59.25
C MET A 430 -64.99 12.99 -60.38
N LEU A 431 -64.45 11.81 -60.11
CA LEU A 431 -64.39 10.72 -61.09
C LEU A 431 -65.80 10.23 -61.42
N GLU A 432 -66.67 10.10 -60.42
CA GLU A 432 -68.08 9.77 -60.63
C GLU A 432 -68.80 10.86 -61.44
N SER A 433 -68.61 12.14 -61.08
CA SER A 433 -69.20 13.26 -61.81
C SER A 433 -68.75 13.31 -63.28
N ALA A 434 -67.45 13.13 -63.53
CA ALA A 434 -66.90 13.12 -64.88
C ALA A 434 -67.43 11.93 -65.71
N ASN A 435 -67.55 10.75 -65.12
CA ASN A 435 -68.12 9.57 -65.77
C ASN A 435 -69.59 9.77 -66.14
N ASN A 436 -70.40 10.29 -65.21
CA ASN A 436 -71.81 10.58 -65.47
C ASN A 436 -71.96 11.59 -66.61
N LYS A 437 -71.14 12.65 -66.60
CA LYS A 437 -71.17 13.65 -67.67
C LYS A 437 -70.74 13.09 -69.03
N LEU A 438 -69.79 12.17 -69.05
CA LEU A 438 -69.34 11.51 -70.27
C LEU A 438 -70.43 10.59 -70.84
N GLN A 439 -71.21 9.90 -69.98
CA GLN A 439 -72.38 9.13 -70.40
C GLN A 439 -73.49 10.00 -70.99
N ASP A 440 -73.76 11.17 -70.40
CA ASP A 440 -74.79 12.11 -70.89
C ASP A 440 -74.51 12.65 -72.30
N ILE A 441 -73.23 12.72 -72.70
CA ILE A 441 -72.82 13.23 -74.02
C ILE A 441 -73.13 12.21 -75.13
N GLY A 442 -73.39 10.94 -74.78
CA GLY A 442 -74.04 9.97 -75.67
C GLY A 442 -73.27 9.64 -76.95
N ILE A 443 -71.93 9.54 -76.87
CA ILE A 443 -71.06 9.11 -77.97
C ILE A 443 -70.67 7.64 -77.78
#